data_AF-A0A974SA98-F1
#
_entry.id   AF-A0A974SA98-F1
#
_cell.length_a   1.000
_cell.length_b   1.000
_cell.length_c   1.000
_cell.angle_alpha   90.00
_cell.angle_beta   90.00
_cell.angle_gamma   90.00
#
_symmetry.space_group_name_H-M   'P 1'
#
loop_
_entity.id
_entity.type
_entity.pdbx_description
1 polymer ?
#
loop_
_entity_poly.entity_id
_entity_poly.type
_entity_poly.pdbx_seq_one_letter_code
_entity_poly.pdbx_strand_id
1 'polypeptide(L)'
;MLAAYEDSDFEKMEEIRARAVAIVEDRDTAEKLKAWYRQLCKRPCFHDAYLQAFNEPAAHLVDTDGKGVERITEKGFVVAGVEYEVDCIIYASGFEVGTEYKRRAGFDLTGVDGLKLSDAWAEGMKSKHGIHVLGFPNAFFVQPTQGANLISNVPHNLTESAAPSP
;
A
#
# COMPACT_ATOMS: atom_id res chain seq x y z
N MET A 1 1.95 -26.64 -9.59
CA MET A 1 1.37 -25.29 -9.72
C MET A 1 2.02 -24.32 -8.72
N LEU A 2 2.05 -24.63 -7.42
CA LEU A 2 2.77 -23.81 -6.43
C LEU A 2 4.26 -23.64 -6.74
N ALA A 3 5.02 -24.72 -6.98
CA ALA A 3 6.45 -24.63 -7.30
C ALA A 3 6.76 -23.67 -8.46
N ALA A 4 6.00 -23.74 -9.57
CA ALA A 4 6.19 -22.84 -10.70
C ALA A 4 5.93 -21.35 -10.36
N TYR A 5 4.96 -21.07 -9.46
CA TYR A 5 4.76 -19.71 -8.96
C TYR A 5 5.92 -19.25 -8.08
N GLU A 6 6.47 -20.15 -7.26
CA GLU A 6 7.60 -19.86 -6.39
C GLU A 6 8.88 -19.59 -7.19
N ASP A 7 9.14 -20.42 -8.21
CA ASP A 7 10.28 -20.24 -9.11
C ASP A 7 10.19 -18.90 -9.84
N SER A 8 8.99 -18.53 -10.33
CA SER A 8 8.77 -17.25 -11.01
C SER A 8 8.90 -16.05 -10.07
N ASP A 9 8.38 -16.13 -8.84
CA ASP A 9 8.54 -15.09 -7.82
C ASP A 9 10.02 -14.93 -7.44
N PHE A 10 10.74 -16.04 -7.27
CA PHE A 10 12.17 -16.05 -6.97
C PHE A 10 12.99 -15.41 -8.08
N GLU A 11 12.80 -15.85 -9.33
CA GLU A 11 13.46 -15.28 -10.51
C GLU A 11 13.26 -13.76 -10.57
N LYS A 12 12.02 -13.31 -10.40
CA LYS A 12 11.72 -11.88 -10.52
C LYS A 12 12.26 -11.06 -9.36
N MET A 13 12.18 -11.57 -8.13
CA MET A 13 12.70 -10.84 -6.96
C MET A 13 14.22 -10.80 -6.94
N GLU A 14 14.91 -11.85 -7.41
CA GLU A 14 16.37 -11.82 -7.59
C GLU A 14 16.80 -10.80 -8.66
N GLU A 15 16.08 -10.70 -9.79
CA GLU A 15 16.32 -9.65 -10.79
C GLU A 15 16.20 -8.23 -10.17
N ILE A 16 15.17 -7.99 -9.36
CA ILE A 16 14.95 -6.70 -8.68
C ILE A 16 16.08 -6.41 -7.68
N ARG A 17 16.53 -7.40 -6.90
CA ARG A 17 17.64 -7.25 -5.94
C ARG A 17 18.98 -7.03 -6.65
N ALA A 18 19.22 -7.73 -7.75
CA ALA A 18 20.43 -7.56 -8.56
C ALA A 18 20.50 -6.15 -9.14
N ARG A 19 19.36 -5.57 -9.55
CA ARG A 19 19.30 -4.19 -10.05
C ARG A 19 19.77 -3.15 -9.02
N ALA A 20 19.48 -3.33 -7.73
CA ALA A 20 19.96 -2.42 -6.69
C ALA A 20 21.49 -2.39 -6.62
N VAL A 21 22.12 -3.57 -6.60
CA VAL A 21 23.59 -3.74 -6.57
C VAL A 21 24.26 -3.26 -7.85
N ALA A 22 23.59 -3.38 -8.99
CA ALA A 22 24.14 -2.94 -10.27
C ALA A 22 24.15 -1.41 -10.44
N ILE A 23 23.27 -0.69 -9.73
CA ILE A 23 23.08 0.76 -9.92
C ILE A 23 23.71 1.59 -8.79
N VAL A 24 23.61 1.13 -7.55
CA VAL A 24 24.07 1.88 -6.37
C VAL A 24 25.56 1.58 -6.12
N GLU A 25 26.39 2.61 -6.14
CA GLU A 25 27.86 2.48 -6.06
C GLU A 25 28.33 2.08 -4.66
N ASP A 26 27.71 2.64 -3.62
CA ASP A 26 27.99 2.24 -2.24
C ASP A 26 27.36 0.88 -1.93
N ARG A 27 28.21 -0.11 -1.64
CA ARG A 27 27.79 -1.49 -1.46
C ARG A 27 26.84 -1.66 -0.26
N ASP A 28 27.10 -0.97 0.84
CA ASP A 28 26.28 -1.12 2.06
C ASP A 28 24.88 -0.54 1.88
N THR A 29 24.77 0.60 1.20
CA THR A 29 23.50 1.21 0.78
C THR A 29 22.76 0.30 -0.19
N ALA A 30 23.45 -0.26 -1.19
CA ALA A 30 22.85 -1.17 -2.16
C ALA A 30 22.25 -2.42 -1.51
N GLU A 31 22.95 -3.02 -0.54
CA GLU A 31 22.45 -4.19 0.22
C GLU A 31 21.22 -3.84 1.06
N LYS A 32 21.21 -2.67 1.71
CA LYS A 32 20.05 -2.19 2.51
C LYS A 32 18.82 -1.87 1.64
N LEU A 33 19.01 -1.52 0.38
CA LEU A 33 17.91 -1.26 -0.57
C LEU A 33 17.26 -2.52 -1.14
N LYS A 34 17.82 -3.71 -0.87
CA LYS A 34 17.21 -4.98 -1.33
C LYS A 34 15.94 -5.32 -0.55
N ALA A 35 14.87 -5.59 -1.28
CA ALA A 35 13.59 -6.01 -0.70
C ALA A 35 13.51 -7.53 -0.46
N TRP A 36 13.30 -7.95 0.79
CA TRP A 36 13.22 -9.36 1.20
C TRP A 36 11.79 -9.79 1.55
N TYR A 37 10.88 -9.65 0.59
CA TYR A 37 9.50 -10.15 0.63
C TYR A 37 9.11 -10.67 -0.76
N ARG A 38 7.97 -11.36 -0.90
CA ARG A 38 7.47 -11.85 -2.20
C ARG A 38 6.90 -10.71 -3.05
N GLN A 39 6.94 -10.81 -4.38
CA GLN A 39 6.68 -9.71 -5.31
C GLN A 39 5.39 -8.92 -5.02
N LEU A 40 4.31 -9.58 -4.62
CA LEU A 40 2.99 -8.97 -4.35
C LEU A 40 2.67 -8.79 -2.87
N CYS A 41 3.63 -9.00 -1.96
CA CYS A 41 3.48 -8.60 -0.55
C CYS A 41 3.38 -7.09 -0.37
N LYS A 42 3.88 -6.31 -1.34
CA LYS A 42 3.76 -4.86 -1.46
C LYS A 42 3.42 -4.50 -2.90
N ARG A 43 2.88 -3.30 -3.13
CA ARG A 43 2.63 -2.80 -4.49
C ARG A 43 3.98 -2.57 -5.19
N PRO A 44 4.21 -3.11 -6.41
CA PRO A 44 5.42 -2.82 -7.16
C PRO A 44 5.57 -1.33 -7.46
N CYS A 45 6.80 -0.82 -7.30
CA CYS A 45 7.17 0.55 -7.63
C CYS A 45 8.11 0.56 -8.84
N PHE A 46 7.94 1.55 -9.71
CA PHE A 46 8.73 1.73 -10.93
C PHE A 46 9.31 3.14 -10.91
N HIS A 47 10.63 3.25 -11.02
CA HIS A 47 11.32 4.53 -11.12
C HIS A 47 12.68 4.33 -11.79
N ASP A 48 13.02 5.26 -12.67
CA ASP A 48 14.24 5.18 -13.48
C ASP A 48 15.42 5.92 -12.86
N ALA A 49 15.18 6.75 -11.83
CA ALA A 49 16.22 7.55 -11.16
C ALA A 49 16.31 7.36 -9.62
N TYR A 50 15.54 6.44 -9.02
CA TYR A 50 15.43 6.36 -7.55
C TYR A 50 16.69 5.74 -6.96
N LEU A 51 17.17 4.65 -7.56
CA LEU A 51 18.40 3.99 -7.12
C LEU A 51 19.62 4.88 -7.38
N GLN A 52 19.67 5.55 -8.53
CA GLN A 52 20.74 6.46 -8.91
C GLN A 52 20.87 7.65 -7.95
N ALA A 53 19.75 8.10 -7.37
CA ALA A 53 19.77 9.21 -6.40
C ALA A 53 20.64 8.92 -5.18
N PHE A 54 20.88 7.64 -4.82
CA PHE A 54 21.76 7.27 -3.71
C PHE A 54 23.26 7.34 -4.03
N ASN A 55 23.63 7.63 -5.28
CA ASN A 55 25.02 7.91 -5.65
C ASN A 55 25.36 9.40 -5.50
N GLU A 56 24.37 10.25 -5.22
CA GLU A 56 24.61 11.67 -4.95
C GLU A 56 25.20 11.84 -3.54
N PRO A 57 26.31 12.59 -3.35
CA PRO A 57 26.95 12.75 -2.05
C PRO A 57 26.06 13.34 -0.95
N ALA A 58 25.00 14.06 -1.33
CA ALA A 58 24.04 14.67 -0.41
C ALA A 58 22.88 13.73 -0.01
N ALA A 59 22.76 12.56 -0.65
CA ALA A 59 21.72 11.59 -0.36
C ALA A 59 22.25 10.53 0.61
N HIS A 60 21.59 10.38 1.76
CA HIS A 60 21.98 9.42 2.78
C HIS A 60 20.80 8.49 3.09
N LEU A 61 21.02 7.18 2.92
CA LEU A 61 20.08 6.16 3.37
C LEU A 61 20.25 5.93 4.87
N VAL A 62 19.23 6.28 5.66
CA VAL A 62 19.14 5.94 7.08
C VAL A 62 18.21 4.73 7.23
N ASP A 63 18.81 3.54 7.23
CA ASP A 63 18.06 2.30 7.50
C ASP A 63 17.65 2.21 8.98
N THR A 64 16.45 1.70 9.23
CA THR A 64 15.84 1.62 10.57
C THR A 64 15.77 0.19 11.09
N ASP A 65 16.39 -0.78 10.41
CA ASP A 65 16.34 -2.20 10.78
C ASP A 65 14.89 -2.71 10.97
N GLY A 66 13.98 -2.21 10.12
CA GLY A 66 12.55 -2.51 10.19
C GLY A 66 11.79 -1.95 11.41
N LYS A 67 12.43 -1.17 12.28
CA LYS A 67 11.83 -0.62 13.52
C LYS A 67 11.15 0.73 13.32
N GLY A 68 11.48 1.42 12.23
CA GLY A 68 11.01 2.79 11.97
C GLY A 68 11.73 3.85 12.79
N VAL A 69 11.30 5.10 12.62
CA VAL A 69 11.80 6.26 13.37
C VAL A 69 11.29 6.21 14.82
N GLU A 70 12.17 6.41 15.80
CA GLU A 70 11.82 6.31 17.23
C GLU A 70 10.97 7.50 17.70
N ARG A 71 11.42 8.72 17.35
CA ARG A 71 10.75 9.98 17.71
C ARG A 71 11.22 11.13 16.83
N ILE A 72 10.40 12.17 16.82
CA ILE A 72 10.73 13.50 16.31
C ILE A 72 11.20 14.36 17.48
N THR A 73 12.18 15.22 17.26
CA THR A 73 12.70 16.19 18.22
C THR A 73 12.47 17.60 17.69
N GLU A 74 12.79 18.63 18.49
CA GLU A 74 12.73 20.02 18.03
C GLU A 74 13.68 20.31 16.85
N LYS A 75 14.71 19.49 16.67
CA LYS A 75 15.75 19.68 15.64
C LYS A 75 15.66 18.70 14.48
N GLY A 76 14.92 17.60 14.60
CA GLY A 76 14.90 16.57 13.57
C GLY A 76 14.29 15.25 14.06
N PHE A 77 14.99 14.13 13.84
CA PHE A 77 14.47 12.80 14.16
C PHE A 77 15.53 11.85 14.71
N VAL A 78 15.09 10.80 15.43
CA VAL A 78 15.98 9.81 16.06
C VAL A 78 15.80 8.41 15.47
N VAL A 79 16.91 7.79 15.08
CA VAL A 79 16.98 6.38 14.64
C VAL A 79 18.16 5.71 15.34
N ALA A 80 17.92 4.54 15.95
CA ALA A 80 18.92 3.77 16.68
C ALA A 80 19.69 4.60 17.73
N GLY A 81 18.97 5.49 18.43
CA GLY A 81 19.52 6.41 19.43
C GLY A 81 20.34 7.59 18.87
N VAL A 82 20.52 7.71 17.55
CA VAL A 82 21.23 8.83 16.91
C VAL A 82 20.23 9.87 16.43
N GLU A 83 20.48 11.13 16.76
CA GLU A 83 19.68 12.27 16.30
C GLU A 83 20.23 12.83 14.99
N TYR A 84 19.35 12.97 13.99
CA TYR A 84 19.63 13.57 12.70
C TYR A 84 18.93 14.93 12.66
N GLU A 85 19.70 16.01 12.76
CA GLU A 85 19.18 17.37 12.66
C GLU A 85 18.83 17.71 11.19
N VAL A 86 17.63 18.25 10.96
CA VAL A 86 17.14 18.64 9.64
C VAL A 86 16.26 19.88 9.72
N ASP A 87 16.27 20.71 8.68
CA ASP A 87 15.41 21.90 8.61
C ASP A 87 13.96 21.59 8.24
N CYS A 88 13.71 20.44 7.62
CA CYS A 88 12.40 20.04 7.10
C CYS A 88 12.22 18.52 7.13
N ILE A 89 11.02 18.07 7.49
CA ILE A 89 10.62 16.66 7.46
C ILE A 89 9.47 16.49 6.47
N ILE A 90 9.65 15.61 5.48
CA ILE A 90 8.63 15.28 4.49
C ILE A 90 8.01 13.92 4.84
N TYR A 91 6.71 13.88 5.11
CA TYR A 91 5.99 12.64 5.42
C TYR A 91 5.53 11.92 4.14
N ALA A 92 6.30 10.91 3.72
CA ALA A 92 5.93 9.96 2.67
C ALA A 92 5.42 8.63 3.25
N SER A 93 4.69 8.68 4.38
CA SER A 93 4.30 7.51 5.18
C SER A 93 3.03 6.78 4.72
N GLY A 94 2.45 7.16 3.59
CA GLY A 94 1.26 6.53 3.01
C GLY A 94 -0.06 7.01 3.61
N PHE A 95 -1.08 6.13 3.56
CA PHE A 95 -2.47 6.42 3.94
C PHE A 95 -3.03 5.31 4.82
N GLU A 96 -4.09 5.60 5.56
CA GLU A 96 -4.82 4.59 6.32
C GLU A 96 -5.50 3.58 5.38
N VAL A 97 -5.30 2.30 5.65
CA VAL A 97 -5.94 1.19 4.94
C VAL A 97 -6.67 0.29 5.93
N GLY A 98 -7.82 -0.27 5.53
CA GLY A 98 -8.59 -1.17 6.40
C GLY A 98 -9.41 -0.50 7.51
N THR A 99 -9.57 0.82 7.48
CA THR A 99 -10.46 1.54 8.40
C THR A 99 -11.94 1.28 8.09
N GLU A 100 -12.78 1.39 9.12
CA GLU A 100 -14.23 1.21 9.00
C GLU A 100 -14.81 2.08 7.88
N TYR A 101 -15.78 1.53 7.13
CA TYR A 101 -16.39 2.24 6.01
C TYR A 101 -17.02 3.57 6.46
N LYS A 102 -17.69 3.60 7.62
CA LYS A 102 -18.26 4.81 8.21
C LYS A 102 -17.23 5.95 8.35
N ARG A 103 -16.02 5.63 8.80
CA ARG A 103 -14.93 6.61 8.94
C ARG A 103 -14.44 7.09 7.58
N ARG A 104 -14.32 6.19 6.59
CA ARG A 104 -13.90 6.53 5.22
C ARG A 104 -14.93 7.35 4.46
N ALA A 105 -16.22 7.07 4.66
CA ALA A 105 -17.33 7.78 4.01
C ALA A 105 -17.67 9.11 4.71
N GLY A 106 -17.33 9.26 5.99
CA GLY A 106 -17.67 10.43 6.80
C GLY A 106 -19.12 10.44 7.31
N PHE A 107 -19.90 9.39 7.01
CA PHE A 107 -21.28 9.22 7.46
C PHE A 107 -21.61 7.74 7.62
N ASP A 108 -22.72 7.47 8.30
CA ASP A 108 -23.25 6.12 8.51
C ASP A 108 -24.57 5.95 7.74
N LEU A 109 -24.52 5.23 6.63
CA LEU A 109 -25.68 5.06 5.76
C LEU A 109 -26.78 4.33 6.53
N THR A 110 -28.00 4.84 6.42
CA THR A 110 -29.19 4.25 7.07
C THR A 110 -30.07 3.64 5.98
N GLY A 111 -30.36 2.36 6.12
CA GLY A 111 -31.19 1.59 5.22
C GLY A 111 -32.63 1.48 5.69
N VAL A 112 -33.30 0.41 5.24
CA VAL A 112 -34.67 0.05 5.63
C VAL A 112 -34.75 -0.14 7.15
N ASP A 113 -35.88 0.28 7.74
CA ASP A 113 -36.18 0.18 9.18
C ASP A 113 -35.11 0.77 10.12
N GLY A 114 -34.32 1.72 9.62
CA GLY A 114 -33.30 2.41 10.42
C GLY A 114 -31.99 1.64 10.57
N LEU A 115 -31.81 0.50 9.88
CA LEU A 115 -30.59 -0.30 9.93
C LEU A 115 -29.36 0.51 9.50
N LYS A 116 -28.33 0.59 10.34
CA LYS A 116 -27.05 1.23 9.98
C LYS A 116 -26.16 0.28 9.20
N LEU A 117 -25.41 0.81 8.24
CA LEU A 117 -24.47 0.01 7.46
C LEU A 117 -23.34 -0.55 8.33
N SER A 118 -22.91 0.20 9.35
CA SER A 118 -21.97 -0.31 10.35
C SER A 118 -22.47 -1.59 11.04
N ASP A 119 -23.76 -1.62 11.39
CA ASP A 119 -24.37 -2.75 12.10
C ASP A 119 -24.53 -3.94 11.15
N ALA A 120 -24.95 -3.68 9.91
CA ALA A 120 -25.07 -4.70 8.87
C ALA A 120 -23.71 -5.38 8.53
N TRP A 121 -22.60 -4.69 8.75
CA TRP A 121 -21.23 -5.17 8.49
C TRP A 121 -20.41 -5.46 9.76
N ALA A 122 -21.03 -5.49 10.95
CA ALA A 122 -20.34 -5.70 12.22
C ALA A 122 -19.55 -7.01 12.28
N GLU A 123 -20.05 -8.06 11.61
CA GLU A 123 -19.39 -9.37 11.49
C GLU A 123 -18.64 -9.56 10.17
N GLY A 124 -18.39 -8.46 9.46
CA GLY A 124 -17.78 -8.45 8.13
C GLY A 124 -18.78 -8.15 7.02
N MET A 125 -18.24 -7.66 5.91
CA MET A 125 -19.01 -7.23 4.77
C MET A 125 -19.78 -8.39 4.12
N LYS A 126 -21.08 -8.19 3.90
CA LYS A 126 -21.95 -9.07 3.10
C LYS A 126 -22.51 -8.25 1.95
N SER A 127 -22.23 -8.69 0.72
CA SER A 127 -22.70 -8.02 -0.49
C SER A 127 -23.01 -9.01 -1.61
N LYS A 128 -23.72 -8.52 -2.62
CA LYS A 128 -23.83 -9.16 -3.93
C LYS A 128 -22.90 -8.44 -4.91
N HIS A 129 -21.93 -9.18 -5.46
CA HIS A 129 -20.90 -8.71 -6.38
C HIS A 129 -20.05 -7.52 -5.87
N GLY A 130 -20.01 -7.25 -4.56
CA GLY A 130 -19.32 -6.07 -4.01
C GLY A 130 -20.12 -4.76 -4.11
N ILE A 131 -21.23 -4.75 -4.87
CA ILE A 131 -21.94 -3.52 -5.27
C ILE A 131 -23.22 -3.29 -4.46
N HIS A 132 -23.96 -4.36 -4.14
CA HIS A 132 -25.27 -4.25 -3.48
C HIS A 132 -25.25 -4.87 -2.09
N VAL A 133 -25.95 -4.22 -1.15
CA VAL A 133 -26.10 -4.69 0.23
C VAL A 133 -27.57 -4.86 0.56
N LEU A 134 -27.93 -6.00 1.14
CA LEU A 134 -29.29 -6.27 1.59
C LEU A 134 -29.71 -5.24 2.65
N GLY A 135 -30.91 -4.68 2.53
CA GLY A 135 -31.43 -3.64 3.43
C GLY A 135 -31.10 -2.20 3.02
N PHE A 136 -30.32 -1.99 1.94
CA PHE A 136 -29.94 -0.68 1.43
C PHE A 136 -30.38 -0.51 -0.04
N PRO A 137 -31.70 -0.39 -0.32
CA PRO A 137 -32.21 -0.27 -1.68
C PRO A 137 -31.70 1.02 -2.36
N ASN A 138 -31.47 0.95 -3.68
CA ASN A 138 -30.94 2.04 -4.50
C ASN A 138 -29.59 2.62 -4.04
N ALA A 139 -28.87 1.93 -3.14
CA ALA A 139 -27.49 2.22 -2.80
C ALA A 139 -26.54 1.33 -3.61
N PHE A 140 -25.49 1.94 -4.18
CA PHE A 140 -24.48 1.28 -5.00
C PHE A 140 -23.10 1.58 -4.40
N PHE A 141 -22.33 0.53 -4.13
CA PHE A 141 -21.00 0.64 -3.53
C PHE A 141 -19.95 0.33 -4.59
N VAL A 142 -19.22 1.34 -5.05
CA VAL A 142 -18.10 1.16 -5.97
C VAL A 142 -16.80 1.13 -5.17
N GLN A 143 -16.31 -0.08 -4.87
CA GLN A 143 -15.18 -0.25 -3.95
C GLN A 143 -14.45 -1.61 -4.12
N PRO A 144 -13.25 -1.77 -3.54
CA PRO A 144 -12.44 -2.98 -3.71
C PRO A 144 -13.01 -4.28 -3.12
N THR A 145 -13.67 -4.21 -1.97
CA THR A 145 -13.99 -5.42 -1.19
C THR A 145 -15.14 -6.21 -1.84
N GLN A 146 -14.95 -7.52 -2.02
CA GLN A 146 -15.90 -8.45 -2.66
C GLN A 146 -16.29 -8.12 -4.12
N GLY A 147 -15.62 -7.15 -4.77
CA GLY A 147 -15.93 -6.67 -6.13
C GLY A 147 -14.90 -7.03 -7.21
N ALA A 148 -14.19 -8.16 -7.06
CA ALA A 148 -13.16 -8.61 -8.03
C ALA A 148 -12.10 -7.54 -8.37
N ASN A 149 -11.57 -6.88 -7.35
CA ASN A 149 -10.68 -5.72 -7.50
C ASN A 149 -9.36 -6.00 -8.23
N LEU A 150 -9.17 -5.38 -9.39
CA LEU A 150 -7.89 -5.31 -10.10
C LEU A 150 -7.00 -4.22 -9.49
N ILE A 151 -6.17 -4.59 -8.51
CA ILE A 151 -5.31 -3.65 -7.77
C ILE A 151 -4.26 -2.93 -8.64
N SER A 152 -3.88 -3.51 -9.77
CA SER A 152 -2.89 -2.92 -10.70
C SER A 152 -3.48 -1.78 -11.53
N ASN A 153 -4.80 -1.75 -11.72
CA ASN A 153 -5.51 -0.74 -12.50
C ASN A 153 -6.87 -0.41 -11.87
N VAL A 154 -6.86 0.43 -10.83
CA VAL A 154 -8.08 0.83 -10.10
C VAL A 154 -9.15 1.46 -11.00
N PRO A 155 -8.82 2.34 -11.96
CA PRO A 155 -9.81 2.89 -12.89
C PRO A 155 -10.58 1.83 -13.68
N HIS A 156 -9.97 0.70 -14.04
CA HIS A 156 -10.67 -0.39 -14.72
C HIS A 156 -11.86 -0.90 -13.90
N ASN A 157 -11.69 -1.06 -12.58
CA ASN A 157 -12.77 -1.51 -11.69
C ASN A 157 -13.96 -0.53 -11.69
N LEU A 158 -13.69 0.78 -11.79
CA LEU A 158 -14.72 1.80 -11.85
C LEU A 158 -15.52 1.69 -13.15
N THR A 159 -14.83 1.50 -14.27
CA THR A 159 -15.46 1.32 -15.59
C THR A 159 -16.32 0.06 -15.63
N GLU A 160 -15.80 -1.08 -15.16
CA GLU A 160 -16.56 -2.34 -15.13
C GLU A 160 -17.78 -2.25 -14.21
N SER A 161 -17.64 -1.58 -13.05
CA SER A 161 -18.77 -1.38 -12.11
C SER A 161 -19.86 -0.45 -12.67
N ALA A 162 -19.50 0.43 -13.60
CA ALA A 162 -20.41 1.38 -14.24
C ALA A 162 -20.98 0.87 -15.58
N ALA A 163 -20.45 -0.24 -16.10
CA ALA A 163 -20.91 -0.79 -17.37
C ALA A 163 -22.37 -1.25 -17.26
N PRO A 164 -23.23 -0.95 -18.25
CA PRO A 164 -24.58 -1.49 -18.28
C PRO A 164 -24.50 -3.02 -18.34
N SER A 165 -25.40 -3.69 -17.60
CA SER A 165 -25.56 -5.13 -17.75
C SER A 165 -25.86 -5.43 -19.23
N PRO A 166 -25.17 -6.41 -19.85
CA PRO A 166 -25.61 -6.95 -21.12
C PRO A 166 -27.02 -7.53 -21.01
#